data_AF-A0AAW2AUV8-F1
#
_entry.id   AF-A0AAW2AUV8-F1
#
_cell.length_a   1.000
_cell.length_b   1.000
_cell.length_c   1.000
_cell.angle_alpha   90.00
_cell.angle_beta   90.00
_cell.angle_gamma   90.00
#
_symmetry.space_group_name_H-M   'P 1'
#
loop_
_entity.id
_entity.type
_entity.pdbx_description
1 polymer ?
#
loop_
_entity_poly.entity_id
_entity_poly.type
_entity_poly.pdbx_seq_one_letter_code
_entity_poly.pdbx_strand_id
1 'polypeptide(L)'
;MKTDLAKVFRMLPRTRLLFSFILPQLNWRGQTARTAYGVKWSRQWLNGVMAGFLAKRQMHCIRHSNIDLSHLIRDGVHLSPEGNKLLLKFLVTLYSKVH
;
A
#
# COMPACT_ATOMS: atom_id res chain seq x y z
N MET A 1 11.78 1.56 -7.73
CA MET A 1 11.24 1.56 -6.35
C MET A 1 12.28 1.27 -5.27
N LYS A 2 12.94 0.09 -5.24
CA LYS A 2 13.98 -0.19 -4.23
C LYS A 2 15.18 0.76 -4.31
N THR A 3 15.64 1.05 -5.51
CA THR A 3 16.75 1.99 -5.77
C THR A 3 16.38 3.40 -5.31
N ASP A 4 15.15 3.84 -5.60
CA ASP A 4 14.64 5.16 -5.21
C ASP A 4 14.55 5.27 -3.68
N LEU A 5 14.04 4.23 -3.01
CA LEU A 5 13.99 4.18 -1.55
C LEU A 5 15.38 4.15 -0.91
N ALA A 6 16.32 3.40 -1.50
CA ALA A 6 17.71 3.41 -1.04
C ALA A 6 18.34 4.81 -1.17
N LYS A 7 18.01 5.56 -2.23
CA LYS A 7 18.42 6.95 -2.38
C LYS A 7 17.79 7.85 -1.32
N VAL A 8 16.50 7.69 -1.02
CA VAL A 8 15.81 8.43 0.06
C VAL A 8 16.50 8.19 1.41
N PHE A 9 16.84 6.94 1.75
CA PHE A 9 17.54 6.64 3.00
C PHE A 9 18.95 7.22 3.07
N ARG A 10 19.66 7.28 1.93
CA ARG A 10 20.95 7.96 1.88
C ARG A 10 20.82 9.46 2.14
N MET A 11 19.77 10.09 1.59
CA MET A 11 19.56 11.53 1.71
C MET A 11 18.97 11.93 3.07
N LEU A 12 18.15 11.06 3.67
CA LEU A 12 17.41 11.33 4.90
C LEU A 12 17.56 10.16 5.90
N PRO A 13 18.75 9.96 6.47
CA PRO A 13 19.09 8.75 7.23
C PRO A 13 18.29 8.55 8.52
N ARG A 14 17.68 9.62 9.05
CA ARG A 14 16.82 9.56 10.25
C ARG A 14 15.34 9.37 9.93
N THR A 15 14.95 9.32 8.66
CA THR A 15 13.53 9.18 8.27
C THR A 15 13.05 7.76 8.54
N ARG A 16 11.97 7.64 9.31
CA ARG A 16 11.22 6.40 9.43
C ARG A 16 10.25 6.30 8.27
N LEU A 17 10.32 5.20 7.53
CA LEU A 17 9.43 4.96 6.42
C LEU A 17 8.36 3.95 6.82
N LEU A 18 7.13 4.26 6.45
CA LEU A 18 5.98 3.39 6.63
C LEU A 18 5.41 3.07 5.26
N PHE A 19 5.23 1.78 4.96
CA PHE A 19 4.62 1.38 3.70
C PHE A 19 3.19 0.92 3.89
N SER A 20 2.27 1.70 3.33
CA SER A 20 0.87 1.29 3.17
C SER A 20 0.80 0.24 2.06
N PHE A 21 0.33 -0.97 2.37
CA PHE A 21 0.15 -2.00 1.36
C PHE A 21 -0.78 -1.51 0.25
N ILE A 22 -0.39 -1.80 -0.98
CA ILE A 22 -1.18 -1.47 -2.17
C ILE A 22 -2.53 -2.18 -2.05
N LEU A 23 -3.59 -1.39 -2.15
CA LEU A 23 -4.97 -1.81 -2.01
C LEU A 23 -5.45 -2.60 -3.23
N PRO A 24 -6.51 -3.41 -3.10
CA PRO A 24 -7.14 -4.05 -4.25
C PRO A 24 -7.62 -3.01 -5.28
N GLN A 25 -7.51 -3.34 -6.57
CA GLN A 25 -7.98 -2.52 -7.68
C GLN A 25 -8.48 -3.43 -8.82
N LEU A 26 -9.41 -2.94 -9.63
CA LEU A 26 -9.95 -3.62 -10.82
C LEU A 26 -9.32 -3.13 -12.12
N ASN A 27 -8.82 -1.89 -12.13
CA ASN A 27 -8.23 -1.27 -13.31
C ASN A 27 -6.75 -0.95 -13.07
N TRP A 28 -5.92 -1.16 -14.09
CA TRP A 28 -4.51 -0.75 -14.07
C TRP A 28 -4.12 -0.19 -15.44
N ARG A 29 -3.59 1.04 -15.46
CA ARG A 29 -3.18 1.74 -16.71
C ARG A 29 -4.28 1.75 -17.79
N GLY A 30 -5.53 1.97 -17.39
CA GLY A 30 -6.66 2.01 -18.31
C GLY A 30 -7.15 0.64 -18.81
N GLN A 31 -6.54 -0.45 -18.36
CA GLN A 31 -7.01 -1.80 -18.66
C GLN A 31 -7.83 -2.36 -17.50
N THR A 32 -9.09 -2.71 -17.78
CA THR A 32 -9.90 -3.49 -16.86
C THR A 32 -9.41 -4.91 -16.84
N ALA A 33 -8.98 -5.37 -15.68
CA ALA A 33 -8.54 -6.73 -15.50
C ALA A 33 -9.77 -7.65 -15.61
N ARG A 34 -10.00 -8.21 -16.80
CA ARG A 34 -11.10 -9.16 -17.09
C ARG A 34 -11.18 -10.27 -16.04
N THR A 35 -10.02 -10.69 -15.55
CA THR A 35 -9.89 -11.41 -14.29
C THR A 35 -8.97 -10.58 -13.39
N ALA A 36 -9.42 -10.21 -12.19
CA ALA A 36 -8.61 -9.48 -11.21
C ALA A 36 -7.33 -10.25 -10.78
N TYR A 37 -7.09 -11.45 -11.32
CA TYR A 37 -6.04 -12.39 -10.93
C TYR A 37 -4.63 -11.85 -11.18
N GLY A 38 -4.33 -11.35 -12.38
CA GLY A 38 -3.00 -10.82 -12.70
C GLY A 38 -2.64 -9.60 -11.85
N VAL A 39 -3.58 -8.66 -11.74
CA VAL A 39 -3.45 -7.47 -10.89
C VAL A 39 -3.30 -7.84 -9.41
N LYS A 40 -4.09 -8.82 -8.92
CA LYS A 40 -3.98 -9.33 -7.56
C LYS A 40 -2.61 -9.93 -7.28
N TRP A 41 -2.08 -10.74 -8.20
CA TRP A 41 -0.79 -11.41 -8.03
C TRP A 41 0.36 -10.39 -8.02
N SER A 42 0.43 -9.48 -8.99
CA SER A 42 1.46 -8.43 -9.03
C SER A 42 1.41 -7.54 -7.78
N ARG A 43 0.20 -7.20 -7.32
CA ARG A 43 0.01 -6.43 -6.07
C ARG A 43 0.53 -7.18 -4.85
N GLN A 44 0.17 -8.46 -4.69
CA GLN A 44 0.62 -9.28 -3.58
C GLN A 44 2.14 -9.45 -3.59
N TRP A 45 2.71 -9.71 -4.77
CA TRP A 45 4.15 -9.81 -4.96
C TRP A 45 4.85 -8.50 -4.56
N LEU A 46 4.39 -7.35 -5.06
CA LEU A 46 5.00 -6.06 -4.75
C LEU A 46 4.91 -5.69 -3.26
N ASN A 47 3.75 -5.97 -2.63
CA ASN A 47 3.59 -5.80 -1.18
C ASN A 47 4.57 -6.67 -0.39
N GLY A 48 4.76 -7.94 -0.79
CA GLY A 48 5.72 -8.84 -0.15
C GLY A 48 7.17 -8.37 -0.32
N VAL A 49 7.53 -7.96 -1.53
CA VAL A 49 8.86 -7.39 -1.84
C VAL A 49 9.17 -6.17 -0.98
N MET A 50 8.17 -5.30 -0.78
CA MET A 50 8.30 -4.10 0.06
C MET A 50 8.38 -4.41 1.55
N ALA A 51 7.55 -5.33 2.03
CA ALA A 51 7.61 -5.80 3.40
C ALA A 51 8.99 -6.38 3.74
N GLY A 52 9.54 -7.24 2.89
CA GLY A 52 10.88 -7.78 3.09
C GLY A 52 11.98 -6.72 3.06
N PHE A 53 11.85 -5.69 2.20
CA PHE A 53 12.83 -4.61 2.12
C PHE A 53 12.83 -3.70 3.37
N LEU A 54 11.66 -3.41 3.92
CA LEU A 54 11.51 -2.58 5.12
C LEU A 54 11.79 -3.34 6.42
N ALA A 55 11.44 -4.63 6.50
CA ALA A 55 11.76 -5.46 7.66
C ALA A 55 13.26 -5.49 7.95
N LYS A 56 14.11 -5.60 6.90
CA LYS A 56 15.59 -5.53 7.01
C LYS A 56 16.11 -4.21 7.60
N ARG A 57 15.27 -3.18 7.66
CA ARG A 57 15.59 -1.83 8.16
C ARG A 57 14.83 -1.50 9.45
N GLN A 58 14.20 -2.50 10.09
CA GLN A 58 13.35 -2.32 11.28
C GLN A 58 12.24 -1.29 11.04
N MET A 59 11.69 -1.27 9.82
CA MET A 59 10.59 -0.39 9.42
C MET A 59 9.29 -1.18 9.27
N HIS A 60 8.17 -0.45 9.27
CA HIS A 60 6.85 -1.06 9.34
C HIS A 60 6.10 -1.00 8.01
N CYS A 61 5.20 -1.97 7.85
CA CYS A 61 4.20 -1.98 6.80
C CYS A 61 2.81 -2.07 7.40
N ILE A 62 1.83 -1.48 6.74
CA ILE A 62 0.42 -1.56 7.13
C ILE A 62 -0.32 -2.39 6.11
N ARG A 63 -1.01 -3.41 6.61
CA ARG A 63 -1.96 -4.19 5.83
C ARG A 63 -3.38 -3.74 6.16
N HIS A 64 -4.16 -3.46 5.12
CA HIS A 64 -5.56 -3.04 5.22
C HIS A 64 -6.47 -4.23 4.94
N SER A 65 -6.77 -5.03 5.97
CA SER A 65 -7.58 -6.26 5.82
C SER A 65 -9.07 -6.00 5.60
N ASN A 66 -9.54 -4.81 5.93
CA ASN A 66 -10.94 -4.38 5.86
C ASN A 66 -11.25 -3.50 4.63
N ILE A 67 -10.29 -3.33 3.72
CA ILE A 67 -10.48 -2.58 2.48
C ILE A 67 -10.37 -3.56 1.32
N ASP A 68 -11.46 -3.68 0.57
CA ASP A 68 -11.59 -4.55 -0.59
C ASP A 68 -12.18 -3.79 -1.80
N LEU A 69 -12.51 -4.54 -2.86
CA LEU A 69 -13.00 -3.97 -4.11
C LEU A 69 -14.36 -3.25 -3.96
N SER A 70 -15.15 -3.55 -2.93
CA SER A 70 -16.44 -2.89 -2.68
C SER A 70 -16.28 -1.44 -2.21
N HIS A 71 -15.07 -1.08 -1.76
CA HIS A 71 -14.74 0.25 -1.28
C HIS A 71 -14.17 1.16 -2.38
N LEU A 72 -14.18 0.71 -3.63
CA LEU A 72 -13.73 1.48 -4.78
C LEU A 72 -14.90 2.26 -5.40
N ILE A 73 -14.61 3.41 -5.98
CA ILE A 73 -15.56 4.07 -6.88
C ILE A 73 -15.58 3.37 -8.24
N ARG A 74 -16.47 3.83 -9.12
CA ARG A 74 -16.74 3.19 -10.43
C ARG A 74 -15.52 3.02 -11.32
N ASP A 75 -14.47 3.82 -11.13
CA ASP A 75 -13.24 3.70 -11.91
C ASP A 75 -12.36 2.51 -11.49
N GLY A 76 -12.74 1.76 -10.45
CA GLY A 76 -12.04 0.55 -10.04
C GLY A 76 -10.61 0.77 -9.57
N VAL A 77 -10.22 2.01 -9.23
CA VAL A 77 -8.89 2.36 -8.69
C VAL A 77 -9.01 3.22 -7.44
N HIS A 78 -9.82 4.28 -7.47
CA HIS A 78 -9.92 5.21 -6.36
C HIS A 78 -10.89 4.69 -5.30
N LEU A 79 -10.60 5.01 -4.04
CA LEU A 79 -11.48 4.68 -2.93
C LEU A 79 -12.70 5.58 -2.90
N SER A 80 -13.83 5.04 -2.44
CA SER A 80 -14.99 5.82 -2.04
C SER A 80 -14.67 6.66 -0.79
N PRO A 81 -15.53 7.64 -0.42
CA PRO A 81 -15.41 8.36 0.84
C PRO A 81 -15.32 7.43 2.06
N GLU A 82 -16.10 6.34 2.08
CA GLU A 82 -16.09 5.31 3.12
C GLU A 82 -14.76 4.54 3.12
N GLY A 83 -14.26 4.14 1.95
CA GLY A 83 -12.95 3.50 1.80
C GLY A 83 -11.82 4.38 2.33
N ASN A 84 -11.87 5.70 2.06
CA ASN A 84 -10.90 6.67 2.56
C ASN A 84 -10.97 6.81 4.09
N LYS A 85 -12.17 6.82 4.69
CA LYS A 85 -12.33 6.83 6.16
C LYS A 85 -11.68 5.60 6.80
N LEU A 86 -11.86 4.42 6.21
CA LEU A 86 -11.23 3.19 6.70
C LEU A 86 -9.70 3.25 6.60
N LEU A 87 -9.18 3.73 5.46
CA LEU A 87 -7.73 3.89 5.26
C LEU A 87 -7.12 4.82 6.31
N LEU A 88 -7.74 5.99 6.54
CA LEU A 88 -7.28 6.97 7.52
C LEU A 88 -7.25 6.41 8.94
N LYS A 89 -8.28 5.63 9.33
CA LYS A 89 -8.33 5.01 10.67
C LYS A 89 -7.11 4.13 10.94
N PHE A 90 -6.65 3.37 9.94
CA PHE A 90 -5.43 2.55 10.07
C PHE A 90 -4.16 3.37 10.15
N LEU A 91 -4.04 4.43 9.34
CA LEU A 91 -2.86 5.30 9.36
C LEU A 91 -2.70 6.01 10.71
N VAL A 92 -3.80 6.55 11.26
CA VAL A 92 -3.81 7.25 12.55
C VAL A 92 -3.49 6.31 13.71
N THR A 93 -4.07 5.11 13.72
CA THR A 93 -3.82 4.09 14.77
C THR A 93 -2.35 3.65 14.82
N LEU A 94 -1.60 3.78 13.71
CA LEU A 94 -0.21 3.36 13.65
C LEU A 94 0.76 4.50 13.99
N TYR A 95 0.43 5.73 13.64
CA TYR A 95 1.22 6.89 14.08
C TYR A 95 1.35 6.93 15.60
N SER A 96 0.26 6.63 16.32
CA SER A 96 0.23 6.53 17.80
C SER A 96 0.91 5.29 18.40
N LYS A 97 1.43 4.37 17.59
CA LYS A 97 2.22 3.21 18.04
C LYS A 97 3.72 3.33 17.73
N VAL A 98 4.08 4.25 16.85
CA VAL A 98 5.46 4.48 16.39
C VAL A 98 6.10 5.67 17.12
N HIS A 99 5.28 6.50 17.77
CA HIS A 99 5.62 7.57 18.71
C HIS A 99 5.04 7.25 20.08
#